data_AF-A0A968AQT4-F1
#
_entry.id   AF-A0A968AQT4-F1
#
_cell.length_a   1.000
_cell.length_b   1.000
_cell.length_c   1.000
_cell.angle_alpha   90.00
_cell.angle_beta   90.00
_cell.angle_gamma   90.00
#
_symmetry.space_group_name_H-M   'P 1'
#
loop_
_entity.id
_entity.type
_entity.pdbx_description
1 polymer ?
#
loop_
_entity_poly.entity_id
_entity_poly.type
_entity_poly.pdbx_seq_one_letter_code
_entity_poly.pdbx_strand_id
1 'polypeptide(L)' 'PGHGGKDPGAIGVKKTYEKDIVLDVGLKLGEMIKKNMPGVKVVYTRKDDRFIPLRRRTQIANENNGKVFISIHANSNK' A
#
# COMPACT_ATOMS: atom_id res chain seq x y z
N PRO A 1 0.35 0.32 0.56
CA PRO A 1 -0.20 0.33 -0.83
C PRO A 1 -0.02 1.69 -1.53
N GLY A 2 0.61 1.73 -2.71
CA GLY A 2 0.75 2.90 -3.58
C GLY A 2 -0.59 3.50 -4.05
N HIS A 3 -0.60 4.75 -4.52
CA HIS A 3 -1.75 5.38 -5.22
C HIS A 3 -3.08 5.35 -4.44
N GLY A 4 -4.23 5.31 -5.12
CA GLY A 4 -5.58 5.16 -4.56
C GLY A 4 -6.53 6.29 -4.93
N GLY A 5 -7.83 5.99 -4.98
CA GLY A 5 -8.89 6.93 -5.34
C GLY A 5 -8.67 7.54 -6.72
N LYS A 6 -8.52 8.87 -6.74
CA LYS A 6 -8.28 9.67 -7.96
C LYS A 6 -6.91 9.45 -8.64
N ASP A 7 -5.98 8.80 -7.96
CA ASP A 7 -4.67 8.46 -8.49
C ASP A 7 -4.64 6.97 -8.85
N PRO A 8 -4.70 6.60 -10.14
CA PRO A 8 -4.69 5.20 -10.57
C PRO A 8 -3.31 4.53 -10.49
N GLY A 9 -2.23 5.32 -10.42
CA GLY A 9 -0.88 4.85 -10.73
C GLY A 9 -0.74 4.42 -12.20
N ALA A 10 0.17 3.49 -12.46
CA ALA A 10 0.36 2.91 -13.78
C ALA A 10 -0.92 2.21 -14.28
N ILE A 11 -1.18 2.32 -15.59
CA ILE A 11 -2.33 1.69 -16.26
C ILE A 11 -1.79 0.66 -17.24
N GLY A 12 -2.13 -0.61 -17.03
CA GLY A 12 -1.72 -1.70 -17.89
C GLY A 12 -2.49 -1.74 -19.21
N VAL A 13 -1.97 -2.49 -20.19
CA VAL A 13 -2.55 -2.60 -21.55
C VAL A 13 -4.00 -3.07 -21.59
N LYS A 14 -4.44 -3.83 -20.57
CA LYS A 14 -5.83 -4.29 -20.40
C LYS A 14 -6.66 -3.42 -19.45
N LYS A 15 -6.26 -2.17 -19.21
CA LYS A 15 -6.86 -1.25 -18.23
C LYS A 15 -6.84 -1.77 -16.78
N THR A 16 -5.81 -2.53 -16.42
CA THR A 16 -5.54 -2.86 -15.02
C THR A 16 -4.89 -1.66 -14.34
N TYR A 17 -5.36 -1.29 -13.15
CA TYR A 17 -4.82 -0.15 -12.43
C TYR A 17 -3.85 -0.59 -11.34
N GLU A 18 -2.67 0.05 -11.28
CA GLU A 18 -1.68 -0.21 -10.24
C GLU A 18 -2.30 -0.09 -8.83
N LYS A 19 -3.14 0.92 -8.60
CA LYS A 19 -3.79 1.14 -7.29
C LYS A 19 -4.57 -0.07 -6.78
N ASP A 20 -5.14 -0.88 -7.66
CA ASP A 20 -5.94 -2.05 -7.28
C ASP A 20 -5.00 -3.22 -6.94
N ILE A 21 -4.04 -3.48 -7.84
CA ILE A 21 -3.03 -4.54 -7.67
C ILE A 21 -2.26 -4.36 -6.36
N VAL A 22 -1.76 -3.15 -6.09
CA VAL A 22 -0.95 -2.88 -4.90
C VAL A 22 -1.76 -2.85 -3.61
N LEU A 23 -3.09 -2.63 -3.68
CA LEU A 23 -3.99 -2.79 -2.54
C LEU A 23 -4.11 -4.26 -2.18
N ASP A 24 -4.42 -5.11 -3.17
CA ASP A 24 -4.58 -6.55 -2.98
C ASP A 24 -3.30 -7.19 -2.44
N VAL A 25 -2.15 -6.87 -3.05
CA VAL A 25 -0.84 -7.36 -2.60
C VAL A 25 -0.56 -6.88 -1.17
N GLY A 26 -0.82 -5.60 -0.87
CA GLY A 26 -0.58 -5.05 0.45
C GLY A 26 -1.44 -5.70 1.55
N LEU A 27 -2.72 -5.96 1.28
CA LEU A 27 -3.61 -6.65 2.21
C LEU A 27 -3.17 -8.10 2.43
N LYS A 28 -2.85 -8.84 1.37
CA LYS A 28 -2.34 -10.22 1.46
C LYS A 28 -1.03 -10.29 2.27
N LEU A 29 -0.09 -9.39 2.00
CA LEU A 29 1.17 -9.32 2.77
C LEU A 29 0.90 -9.08 4.26
N GLY A 30 0.03 -8.12 4.59
CA GLY A 30 -0.26 -7.83 5.98
C GLY A 30 -1.00 -8.96 6.71
N GLU A 31 -1.88 -9.71 6.05
CA GLU A 31 -2.46 -10.92 6.63
C GLU A 31 -1.42 -12.02 6.85
N MET A 32 -0.48 -12.21 5.91
CA MET A 32 0.63 -13.14 6.08
C MET A 32 1.54 -12.76 7.25
N ILE A 33 1.84 -11.48 7.44
CA ILE A 33 2.64 -11.00 8.59
C ILE A 33 1.91 -11.29 9.90
N LYS A 34 0.63 -10.91 10.00
CA LYS A 34 -0.17 -11.16 11.22
C LYS A 34 -0.22 -12.65 11.57
N LYS A 35 -0.37 -13.52 10.57
CA LYS A 35 -0.43 -14.98 10.76
C LYS A 35 0.90 -15.58 11.21
N ASN A 36 2.01 -15.16 10.60
CA ASN A 36 3.31 -15.81 10.81
C ASN A 36 4.21 -15.10 11.83
N MET A 37 3.87 -13.88 12.25
CA MET A 37 4.69 -13.04 13.13
C MET A 37 3.81 -12.38 14.22
N PRO A 38 3.35 -13.14 15.24
CA PRO A 38 2.37 -12.65 16.23
C PRO A 38 2.81 -11.44 17.06
N GLY A 39 4.12 -11.15 17.13
CA GLY A 39 4.66 -9.95 17.78
C GLY A 39 4.70 -8.69 16.89
N VAL A 40 4.33 -8.79 15.61
CA VAL A 40 4.43 -7.67 14.65
C VAL A 40 3.07 -7.02 14.44
N LYS A 41 2.96 -5.74 14.81
CA LYS A 41 1.77 -4.92 14.51
C LYS A 41 1.83 -4.39 13.07
N VAL A 42 0.85 -4.77 12.26
CA VAL A 42 0.69 -4.25 10.89
C VAL A 42 -0.18 -3.00 10.88
N VAL A 43 0.36 -1.90 10.34
CA VAL A 43 -0.35 -0.64 10.10
C VAL A 43 -0.37 -0.36 8.60
N TYR A 44 -1.55 0.00 8.08
CA TYR A 44 -1.75 0.27 6.65
C TYR A 44 -1.95 1.77 6.43
N THR A 45 -1.39 2.32 5.36
CA THR A 45 -1.68 3.70 4.93
C THR A 45 -3.09 3.84 4.33
N ARG A 46 -3.60 2.79 3.68
CA ARG A 46 -5.01 2.63 3.24
C ARG A 46 -5.37 1.14 3.20
N LYS A 47 -6.66 0.83 3.37
CA LYS A 47 -7.25 -0.52 3.26
C LYS A 47 -8.38 -0.63 2.23
N ASP A 48 -8.67 0.48 1.56
CA ASP A 48 -9.71 0.64 0.55
C ASP A 48 -9.17 1.55 -0.57
N ASP A 49 -10.02 1.85 -1.56
CA ASP A 49 -9.66 2.71 -2.69
C ASP A 49 -9.78 4.21 -2.37
N ARG A 50 -9.03 4.68 -1.37
CA ARG A 50 -8.91 6.11 -1.06
C ARG A 50 -7.55 6.68 -1.44
N PHE A 51 -7.53 7.93 -1.88
CA PHE A 51 -6.29 8.66 -2.13
C PHE A 51 -5.63 9.09 -0.80
N ILE A 52 -4.34 8.79 -0.63
CA ILE A 52 -3.52 9.28 0.49
C ILE A 52 -2.35 10.09 -0.05
N PRO A 53 -2.23 11.39 0.28
CA PRO A 53 -1.09 12.23 -0.11
C PRO A 53 0.25 11.65 0.36
N LEU A 54 1.32 11.82 -0.43
CA LEU A 54 2.65 11.25 -0.12
C LEU A 54 3.13 11.59 1.31
N ARG A 55 3.03 12.86 1.71
CA ARG A 55 3.41 13.31 3.07
C ARG A 55 2.59 12.64 4.17
N ARG A 56 1.30 12.35 3.93
CA ARG A 56 0.45 11.69 4.93
C ARG A 56 0.88 10.24 5.15
N ARG A 57 1.41 9.56 4.12
CA ARG A 57 1.86 8.16 4.22
C ARG A 57 2.99 7.99 5.24
N THR A 58 3.98 8.88 5.22
CA THR A 58 5.09 8.86 6.17
C THR A 58 4.66 9.36 7.55
N GLN A 59 3.76 10.34 7.63
CA GLN A 59 3.17 10.76 8.91
C GLN A 59 2.46 9.61 9.63
N ILE A 60 1.64 8.81 8.94
CA ILE A 60 0.98 7.64 9.52
C ILE A 60 1.99 6.66 10.12
N ALA A 61 3.12 6.44 9.44
CA ALA A 61 4.18 5.56 9.93
C ALA A 61 4.82 6.12 11.23
N ASN A 62 5.16 7.40 11.23
CA ASN A 62 5.76 8.07 12.38
C ASN A 62 4.80 8.14 13.58
N GLU A 63 3.54 8.50 13.36
CA GLU A 63 2.47 8.53 14.39
C GLU A 63 2.26 7.15 15.05
N ASN A 64 2.55 6.06 14.33
CA ASN A 64 2.45 4.69 14.84
C ASN A 64 3.79 4.11 15.32
N ASN A 65 4.85 4.92 15.43
CA ASN A 65 6.20 4.49 15.82
C ASN A 65 6.74 3.34 14.95
N GLY A 66 6.43 3.37 13.65
CA GLY A 66 6.82 2.33 12.69
C GLY A 66 8.33 2.13 12.64
N LYS A 67 8.76 0.87 12.68
CA LYS A 67 10.18 0.48 12.61
C LYS A 67 10.63 0.10 11.20
N VAL A 68 9.68 -0.36 10.38
CA VAL A 68 9.87 -0.67 8.97
C VAL A 68 8.71 -0.06 8.19
N PHE A 69 9.01 0.62 7.10
CA PHE A 69 8.02 1.16 6.18
C PHE A 69 8.17 0.50 4.82
N ILE A 70 7.12 -0.17 4.35
CA ILE A 70 7.09 -0.85 3.05
C ILE A 70 6.11 -0.13 2.14
N SER A 71 6.63 0.51 1.09
CA SER A 71 5.81 1.01 -0.01
C SER A 71 5.75 -0.05 -1.11
N ILE A 72 4.55 -0.32 -1.63
CA ILE A 72 4.31 -1.33 -2.67
C ILE A 72 3.78 -0.60 -3.90
N HIS A 73 4.48 -0.79 -5.01
CA HIS A 73 4.22 -0.20 -6.32
C HIS A 73 4.38 -1.25 -7.41
N ALA A 74 3.65 -1.09 -8.51
CA ALA A 74 3.80 -1.88 -9.73
C ALA A 74 4.08 -0.89 -10.87
N ASN A 75 5.35 -0.51 -10.96
CA ASN A 75 5.83 0.53 -11.84
C ASN A 75 5.65 0.18 -13.33
N SER A 76 5.78 1.16 -14.21
CA SER A 76 5.75 0.97 -15.66
C SER A 76 7.01 1.54 -16.31
N ASN A 77 7.45 0.91 -17.40
CA ASN A 77 8.44 1.48 -18.31
C ASN A 77 7.94 1.33 -19.76
N LYS A 78 8.43 2.17 -20.67
CA LYS A 78 8.18 2.09 -22.10
C LYS A 78 9.10 1.08 -22.78
#